data_AF-A0A165ZCB7-F1
#
_entry.id   AF-A0A165ZCB7-F1
#
_cell.length_a   1.000
_cell.length_b   1.000
_cell.length_c   1.000
_cell.angle_alpha   90.00
_cell.angle_beta   90.00
_cell.angle_gamma   90.00
#
_symmetry.space_group_name_H-M   'P 1'
#
loop_
_entity.id
_entity.type
_entity.pdbx_description
1 polymer ?
#
loop_
_entity_poly.entity_id
_entity_poly.type
_entity_poly.pdbx_seq_one_letter_code
_entity_poly.pdbx_strand_id
1 'polypeptide(L)'
;MMKSPPSKALIIRVNLIFIAFFLVVYATLLLRPSSSAYHQNAAAVVRCSLRECHHKTDKRLNMKAVLEEPGDKLISNGTDLIRRERPSFLNEMRRGLKIGMVNMEDEDLSEWEMQGKVMHISYERVSELLEWKDLYPEWIDEEEELDGPSCPEIPMPRIQDYGYMDVIVVKVGCKWPEEGWGRDTQRLQLHLIAANMGVGRGKRDRNGRTKIVFLSKCRPMLELFPCHELIKQEGDWWLFKPDVVSLDHKLSMPVGSCNLALPLWGKGNDEFYDASKLPRSTKPTREAYATVLHSSEDYTAPSP
;
A
#
# COMPACT_ATOMS: atom_id res chain seq x y z
N MET A 1 61.98 11.47 -36.18
CA MET A 1 62.23 10.83 -34.87
C MET A 1 61.22 9.71 -34.67
N MET A 2 61.58 8.47 -35.00
CA MET A 2 60.74 7.29 -34.75
C MET A 2 61.02 6.80 -33.33
N LYS A 3 60.00 6.84 -32.45
CA LYS A 3 60.06 6.20 -31.13
C LYS A 3 59.98 4.69 -31.33
N SER A 4 61.03 3.99 -30.93
CA SER A 4 61.08 2.53 -30.87
C SER A 4 59.98 2.00 -29.94
N PRO A 5 59.28 0.91 -30.30
CA PRO A 5 58.23 0.34 -29.47
C PRO A 5 58.81 -0.16 -28.14
N PRO A 6 58.15 0.10 -26.99
CA PRO A 6 58.63 -0.37 -25.71
C PRO A 6 58.65 -1.90 -25.69
N SER A 7 59.70 -2.47 -25.11
CA SER A 7 59.85 -3.93 -25.03
C SER A 7 58.66 -4.54 -24.30
N LYS A 8 58.20 -5.73 -24.73
CA LYS A 8 57.07 -6.45 -24.11
C LYS A 8 57.25 -6.61 -22.59
N ALA A 9 58.50 -6.71 -22.13
CA ALA A 9 58.86 -6.76 -20.72
C ALA A 9 58.55 -5.46 -19.95
N LEU A 10 58.67 -4.30 -20.61
CA LEU A 10 58.37 -3.00 -20.00
C LEU A 10 56.86 -2.80 -19.82
N ILE A 11 56.05 -3.24 -20.78
CA ILE A 11 54.59 -3.18 -20.72
C ILE A 11 54.05 -4.07 -19.58
N ILE A 12 54.58 -5.29 -19.45
CA ILE A 12 54.17 -6.22 -18.38
C ILE A 12 54.51 -5.65 -17.01
N ARG A 13 55.69 -5.03 -16.84
CA ARG A 13 56.09 -4.40 -15.58
C ARG A 13 55.20 -3.22 -15.21
N VAL A 14 54.84 -2.39 -16.18
CA VAL A 14 53.93 -1.25 -15.97
C VAL A 14 52.53 -1.74 -15.55
N ASN A 15 51.98 -2.74 -16.24
CA ASN A 15 50.67 -3.31 -15.88
C ASN A 15 50.67 -3.97 -14.50
N LEU A 16 51.75 -4.65 -14.10
CA LEU A 16 51.89 -5.21 -12.76
C LEU A 16 51.89 -4.13 -11.66
N ILE A 17 52.53 -2.99 -11.92
CA ILE A 17 52.53 -1.84 -11.00
C ILE A 17 51.11 -1.27 -10.85
N PHE A 18 50.36 -1.14 -11.95
CA PHE A 18 48.97 -0.68 -11.89
C PHE A 18 48.08 -1.65 -11.11
N ILE A 19 48.20 -2.95 -11.34
CA ILE A 19 47.41 -3.97 -10.62
C ILE A 19 47.73 -3.92 -9.12
N ALA A 20 49.00 -3.83 -8.75
CA ALA A 20 49.40 -3.71 -7.34
C ALA A 20 48.84 -2.43 -6.71
N PHE A 21 48.84 -1.31 -7.44
CA PHE A 21 48.26 -0.05 -6.98
C PHE A 21 46.74 -0.17 -6.75
N PHE A 22 46.01 -0.78 -7.70
CA PHE A 22 44.57 -1.01 -7.54
C PHE A 22 44.24 -1.90 -6.35
N LEU A 23 45.02 -2.96 -6.12
CA LEU A 23 44.83 -3.85 -4.96
C LEU A 23 45.07 -3.11 -3.64
N VAL A 24 46.06 -2.22 -3.57
CA VAL A 24 46.32 -1.40 -2.38
C VAL A 24 45.20 -0.38 -2.14
N VAL A 25 44.71 0.28 -3.19
CA VAL A 25 43.56 1.19 -3.08
C VAL A 25 42.30 0.43 -2.64
N TYR A 26 42.05 -0.75 -3.20
CA TYR A 26 40.90 -1.57 -2.82
C TYR A 26 40.99 -2.07 -1.37
N ALA A 27 42.16 -2.53 -0.94
CA ALA A 27 42.38 -2.94 0.46
C ALA A 27 42.23 -1.77 1.43
N THR A 28 42.69 -0.57 1.06
CA THR A 28 42.53 0.63 1.90
C THR A 28 41.09 1.16 1.95
N LEU A 29 40.29 0.93 0.90
CA LEU A 29 38.85 1.22 0.92
C LEU A 29 38.07 0.21 1.77
N LEU A 30 38.44 -1.08 1.74
CA LEU A 30 37.79 -2.11 2.57
C LEU A 30 38.21 -2.03 4.04
N LEU A 31 39.43 -1.59 4.34
CA LEU A 31 39.97 -1.50 5.70
C LEU A 31 39.75 -0.12 6.35
N ARG A 32 39.23 0.87 5.62
CA ARG A 32 38.78 2.12 6.23
C ARG A 32 37.32 1.95 6.69
N PRO A 33 37.04 1.95 8.00
CA PRO A 33 35.68 2.17 8.44
C PRO A 33 35.30 3.57 7.96
N SER A 34 34.31 3.66 7.09
CA SER A 34 33.71 4.92 6.65
C SER A 34 33.30 5.70 7.90
N SER A 35 34.07 6.72 8.26
CA SER A 35 33.65 7.72 9.23
C SER A 35 32.58 8.59 8.58
N SER A 36 31.37 8.04 8.41
CA SER A 36 30.17 8.87 8.31
C SER A 36 29.68 9.08 9.72
N ALA A 37 29.89 10.29 10.22
CA ALA A 37 29.34 10.78 11.46
C ALA A 37 27.80 10.76 11.38
N TYR A 38 27.16 9.67 11.81
CA TYR A 38 25.75 9.62 12.21
C TYR A 38 25.46 8.33 12.99
N HIS A 39 26.14 8.12 14.12
CA HIS A 39 25.64 7.24 15.19
C HIS A 39 26.17 7.74 16.54
N GLN A 40 25.61 8.84 17.02
CA GLN A 40 25.43 9.03 18.45
C GLN A 40 23.96 8.75 18.75
N ASN A 41 23.72 7.90 19.75
CA ASN A 41 22.44 7.34 20.21
C ASN A 41 22.10 5.93 19.70
N ALA A 42 23.05 5.00 19.80
CA ALA A 42 22.78 3.55 19.75
C ALA A 42 22.58 2.98 21.17
N ALA A 43 21.70 3.59 21.96
CA ALA A 43 21.25 3.04 23.23
C ALA A 43 19.82 3.50 23.52
N ALA A 44 18.84 2.97 22.78
CA ALA A 44 17.44 2.78 23.19
C ALA A 44 16.50 2.51 21.99
N VAL A 45 16.83 1.59 21.06
CA VAL A 45 15.82 1.03 20.15
C VAL A 45 16.23 -0.39 19.80
N VAL A 46 15.86 -1.37 20.62
CA VAL A 46 15.71 -2.74 20.12
C VAL A 46 14.34 -2.78 19.44
N ARG A 47 14.31 -2.45 18.15
CA ARG A 47 13.19 -2.76 17.26
C ARG A 47 13.70 -3.87 16.35
N CYS A 48 13.15 -5.06 16.52
CA CYS A 48 13.45 -6.20 15.66
C CYS A 48 13.21 -5.80 14.20
N SER A 49 14.22 -6.04 13.37
CA SER A 49 14.11 -6.04 11.92
C SER A 49 13.08 -7.09 11.51
N LEU A 50 12.13 -6.71 10.66
CA LEU A 50 11.08 -7.57 10.10
C LEU A 50 11.62 -8.66 9.14
N ARG A 51 12.94 -8.88 9.12
CA ARG A 51 13.61 -9.90 8.29
C ARG A 51 14.04 -11.16 9.04
N GLU A 52 13.75 -11.30 10.33
CA GLU A 52 14.25 -12.46 11.09
C GLU A 52 13.30 -12.96 12.20
N CYS A 53 12.00 -13.07 11.91
CA CYS A 53 11.04 -13.67 12.85
C CYS A 53 10.52 -15.01 12.33
N HIS A 54 11.32 -16.07 12.45
CA HIS A 54 10.81 -17.44 12.42
C HIS A 54 10.29 -17.82 13.82
N HIS A 55 8.98 -17.79 14.03
CA HIS A 55 8.37 -18.39 15.23
C HIS A 55 8.17 -19.89 15.02
N LYS A 56 9.12 -20.69 15.51
CA LYS A 56 8.93 -22.11 15.75
C LYS A 56 8.05 -22.28 16.99
N THR A 57 6.87 -22.86 16.82
CA THR A 57 5.92 -23.11 17.90
C THR A 57 6.46 -24.21 18.81
N ASP A 58 6.83 -23.90 20.05
CA ASP A 58 6.64 -24.83 21.16
C ASP A 58 6.82 -24.21 22.56
N LYS A 59 5.88 -24.59 23.45
CA LYS A 59 5.87 -24.51 24.92
C LYS A 59 5.78 -23.14 25.62
N ARG A 60 4.52 -22.81 25.93
CA ARG A 60 3.98 -22.29 27.21
C ARG A 60 4.98 -21.55 28.12
N LEU A 61 5.06 -20.23 27.95
CA LEU A 61 5.49 -19.29 28.98
C LEU A 61 4.45 -18.16 29.07
N ASN A 62 3.77 -18.09 30.22
CA ASN A 62 2.82 -17.03 30.53
C ASN A 62 3.59 -15.75 30.83
N MET A 63 3.50 -14.74 29.95
CA MET A 63 3.93 -13.39 30.29
C MET A 63 2.72 -12.51 30.57
N LYS A 64 2.65 -12.07 31.83
CA LYS A 64 1.67 -11.14 32.39
C LYS A 64 2.02 -9.75 31.87
N ALA A 65 1.28 -9.26 30.88
CA ALA A 65 1.40 -7.87 30.43
C ALA A 65 0.69 -6.96 31.44
N VAL A 66 1.47 -6.08 32.07
CA VAL A 66 0.98 -4.96 32.86
C VAL A 66 0.40 -3.94 31.87
N LEU A 67 -0.89 -3.66 32.01
CA LEU A 67 -1.57 -2.56 31.33
C LEU A 67 -0.99 -1.25 31.84
N GLU A 68 -0.28 -0.52 30.97
CA GLU A 68 -0.09 0.92 31.12
C GLU A 68 -1.08 1.61 30.18
N GLU A 69 -2.06 2.31 30.75
CA GLU A 69 -2.88 3.27 30.02
C GLU A 69 -2.08 4.56 29.81
N PRO A 70 -1.98 5.09 28.58
CA PRO A 70 -1.55 6.47 28.38
C PRO A 70 -2.76 7.38 28.57
N GLY A 71 -2.81 8.00 29.75
CA GLY A 71 -3.72 9.11 30.03
C GLY A 71 -3.44 10.31 29.13
N ASP A 72 -4.54 10.98 28.78
CA ASP A 72 -4.62 12.25 28.06
C ASP A 72 -3.57 13.28 28.51
N LYS A 73 -2.66 13.64 27.59
CA LYS A 73 -2.09 14.99 27.48
C LYS A 73 -1.83 15.31 26.01
N LEU A 74 -2.85 15.86 25.36
CA LEU A 74 -2.70 16.66 24.14
C LEU A 74 -1.79 17.86 24.46
N ILE A 75 -0.50 17.75 24.15
CA ILE A 75 0.36 18.91 23.96
C ILE A 75 0.01 19.44 22.57
N SER A 76 -0.96 20.34 22.50
CA SER A 76 -1.25 21.10 21.28
C SER A 76 -0.11 22.07 21.03
N ASN A 77 0.89 21.66 20.24
CA ASN A 77 1.62 22.65 19.46
C ASN A 77 0.60 23.27 18.51
N GLY A 78 0.34 24.57 18.64
CA GLY A 78 -0.65 25.27 17.83
C GLY A 78 -0.29 25.18 16.35
N THR A 79 -0.83 24.18 15.67
CA THR A 79 -0.92 24.14 14.21
C THR A 79 -2.05 25.07 13.83
N ASP A 80 -1.74 26.13 13.07
CA ASP A 80 -2.76 26.95 12.43
C ASP A 80 -3.67 26.03 11.59
N LEU A 81 -4.91 25.84 12.06
CA LEU A 81 -5.89 25.04 11.34
C LEU A 81 -6.28 25.76 10.05
N ILE A 82 -6.35 25.03 8.95
CA ILE A 82 -6.76 25.61 7.67
C ILE A 82 -8.27 25.78 7.70
N ARG A 83 -8.76 27.03 7.73
CA ARG A 83 -10.18 27.31 7.61
C ARG A 83 -10.66 26.92 6.22
N ARG A 84 -11.52 25.89 6.16
CA ARG A 84 -12.01 25.34 4.89
C ARG A 84 -13.48 25.60 4.72
N GLU A 85 -13.82 26.28 3.63
CA GLU A 85 -15.20 26.46 3.22
C GLU A 85 -15.82 25.10 2.86
N ARG A 86 -17.00 24.86 3.44
CA ARG A 86 -17.80 23.66 3.21
C ARG A 86 -18.39 23.68 1.78
N PRO A 87 -18.28 22.59 1.02
CA PRO A 87 -18.80 22.55 -0.34
C PRO A 87 -20.33 22.64 -0.37
N SER A 88 -20.85 23.28 -1.43
CA SER A 88 -22.29 23.56 -1.60
C SER A 88 -23.17 22.30 -1.54
N PHE A 89 -22.69 21.16 -2.05
CA PHE A 89 -23.45 19.92 -2.07
C PHE A 89 -23.72 19.33 -0.69
N LEU A 90 -22.95 19.68 0.34
CA LEU A 90 -23.25 19.29 1.72
C LEU A 90 -24.37 20.14 2.33
N ASN A 91 -24.51 21.39 1.88
CA ASN A 91 -25.61 22.27 2.29
C ASN A 91 -26.95 21.77 1.75
N GLU A 92 -26.94 21.21 0.54
CA GLU A 92 -28.12 20.61 -0.11
C GLU A 92 -28.60 19.33 0.61
N MET A 93 -27.76 18.73 1.46
CA MET A 93 -28.13 17.53 2.22
C MET A 93 -28.95 17.89 3.47
N ARG A 94 -29.73 16.91 3.95
CA ARG A 94 -30.56 17.05 5.16
C ARG A 94 -29.71 17.46 6.36
N ARG A 95 -30.28 18.24 7.29
CA ARG A 95 -29.64 18.53 8.59
C ARG A 95 -29.56 17.26 9.46
N GLY A 96 -28.59 17.22 10.36
CA GLY A 96 -28.36 16.11 11.28
C GLY A 96 -27.61 14.93 10.65
N LEU A 97 -26.73 15.19 9.68
CA LEU A 97 -25.93 14.13 9.04
C LEU A 97 -24.96 13.50 10.03
N LYS A 98 -24.70 12.21 9.88
CA LYS A 98 -23.54 11.57 10.49
C LYS A 98 -22.40 11.59 9.49
N ILE A 99 -21.36 12.36 9.76
CA ILE A 99 -20.23 12.57 8.86
C ILE A 99 -19.02 11.84 9.42
N GLY A 100 -18.49 10.86 8.69
CA GLY A 100 -17.21 10.23 8.99
C GLY A 100 -16.07 11.02 8.38
N MET A 101 -15.00 11.28 9.14
CA MET A 101 -13.84 12.02 8.64
C MET A 101 -12.56 11.21 8.80
N VAL A 102 -11.77 11.15 7.73
CA VAL A 102 -10.49 10.45 7.67
C VAL A 102 -9.41 11.44 7.22
N ASN A 103 -8.32 11.56 7.98
CA ASN A 103 -7.16 12.39 7.62
C ASN A 103 -7.47 13.89 7.46
N MET A 104 -8.30 14.44 8.36
CA MET A 104 -8.79 15.83 8.35
C MET A 104 -8.35 16.61 9.60
N GLU A 105 -7.29 16.18 10.29
CA GLU A 105 -6.90 16.71 11.61
C GLU A 105 -6.36 18.15 11.54
N ASP A 106 -5.91 18.60 10.38
CA ASP A 106 -5.34 19.92 10.13
C ASP A 106 -6.35 20.93 9.52
N GLU A 107 -7.60 20.52 9.33
CA GLU A 107 -8.67 21.37 8.79
C GLU A 107 -9.59 21.86 9.92
N ASP A 108 -10.00 23.13 9.90
CA ASP A 108 -11.02 23.66 10.82
C ASP A 108 -12.41 23.25 10.33
N LEU A 109 -13.07 22.42 11.15
CA LEU A 109 -14.35 21.77 10.85
C LEU A 109 -15.50 22.33 11.68
N SER A 110 -15.28 23.42 12.42
CA SER A 110 -16.29 24.03 13.30
C SER A 110 -17.63 24.32 12.58
N GLU A 111 -17.58 24.73 11.31
CA GLU A 111 -18.78 24.99 10.50
C GLU A 111 -19.57 23.72 10.11
N TRP A 112 -18.94 22.54 10.21
CA TRP A 112 -19.54 21.27 9.82
C TRP A 112 -20.35 20.64 10.94
N GLU A 113 -19.98 20.90 12.20
CA GLU A 113 -20.74 20.47 13.38
C GLU A 113 -22.18 21.03 13.38
N MET A 114 -22.38 22.20 12.77
CA MET A 114 -23.72 22.79 12.59
C MET A 114 -24.61 21.98 11.64
N GLN A 115 -24.03 21.19 10.72
CA GLN A 115 -24.80 20.36 9.77
C GLN A 115 -25.14 18.99 10.34
N GLY A 116 -24.38 18.51 11.32
CA GLY A 116 -24.49 17.14 11.77
C GLY A 116 -23.40 16.71 12.75
N LYS A 117 -23.49 15.44 13.15
CA LYS A 117 -22.52 14.81 14.05
C LYS A 117 -21.30 14.37 13.25
N VAL A 118 -20.16 14.98 13.56
CA VAL A 118 -18.84 14.58 13.03
C VAL A 118 -18.27 13.42 13.84
N MET A 119 -17.67 12.44 13.17
CA MET A 119 -16.98 11.29 13.75
C MET A 119 -15.62 11.15 13.09
N HIS A 120 -14.56 11.35 13.87
CA HIS A 120 -13.19 11.13 13.40
C HIS A 120 -12.88 9.64 13.38
N ILE A 121 -12.41 9.16 12.23
CA ILE A 121 -12.01 7.77 12.00
C ILE A 121 -10.50 7.72 12.13
N SER A 122 -10.04 7.11 13.21
CA SER A 122 -8.61 6.95 13.51
C SER A 122 -8.07 5.72 12.78
N TYR A 123 -6.89 5.86 12.21
CA TYR A 123 -6.20 4.80 11.50
C TYR A 123 -4.70 4.91 11.74
N GLU A 124 -4.00 3.80 11.67
CA GLU A 124 -2.54 3.79 11.67
C GLU A 124 -2.04 4.14 10.26
N ARG A 125 -1.14 5.10 10.14
CA ARG A 125 -0.57 5.46 8.83
C ARG A 125 0.38 4.35 8.37
N VAL A 126 0.37 4.08 7.07
CA VAL A 126 1.35 3.21 6.43
C VAL A 126 2.78 3.66 6.77
N SER A 127 3.68 2.69 6.99
CA SER A 127 5.10 2.98 7.23
C SER A 127 5.69 3.76 6.06
N GLU A 128 6.51 4.77 6.35
CA GLU A 128 7.27 5.50 5.33
C GLU A 128 8.29 4.61 4.60
N LEU A 129 8.60 3.45 5.19
CA LEU A 129 9.48 2.44 4.59
C LEU A 129 8.75 1.51 3.60
N LEU A 130 7.41 1.54 3.55
CA LEU A 130 6.66 0.74 2.59
C LEU A 130 6.63 1.47 1.24
N GLU A 131 7.28 0.88 0.26
CA GLU A 131 7.32 1.38 -1.10
C GLU A 131 6.27 0.72 -1.99
N TRP A 132 5.92 1.37 -3.09
CA TRP A 132 4.98 0.82 -4.06
C TRP A 132 5.42 -0.54 -4.62
N LYS A 133 6.74 -0.72 -4.82
CA LYS A 133 7.32 -1.96 -5.35
C LYS A 133 7.19 -3.14 -4.40
N ASP A 134 6.96 -2.89 -3.11
CA ASP A 134 6.73 -3.95 -2.12
C ASP A 134 5.32 -4.52 -2.26
N LEU A 135 4.36 -3.69 -2.73
CA LEU A 135 2.99 -4.12 -3.07
C LEU A 135 2.91 -4.64 -4.52
N TYR A 136 3.59 -3.97 -5.44
CA TYR A 136 3.57 -4.28 -6.87
C TYR A 136 5.01 -4.51 -7.39
N PRO A 137 5.62 -5.67 -7.07
CA PRO A 137 6.96 -5.99 -7.55
C PRO A 137 6.96 -6.22 -9.08
N GLU A 138 8.13 -6.02 -9.69
CA GLU A 138 8.32 -6.26 -11.13
C GLU A 138 8.24 -7.74 -11.51
N TRP A 139 8.64 -8.61 -10.59
CA TRP A 139 8.60 -10.05 -10.73
C TRP A 139 7.89 -10.66 -9.53
N ILE A 140 7.03 -11.62 -9.79
CA ILE A 140 6.32 -12.39 -8.78
C ILE A 140 6.83 -13.82 -8.95
N ASP A 141 7.15 -14.47 -7.85
CA ASP A 141 7.47 -15.90 -7.88
C ASP A 141 6.15 -16.67 -8.00
N GLU A 142 5.73 -16.93 -9.23
CA GLU A 142 4.48 -17.61 -9.53
C GLU A 142 4.50 -19.09 -9.11
N GLU A 143 5.69 -19.68 -8.97
CA GLU A 143 5.90 -21.08 -8.62
C GLU A 143 6.18 -21.27 -7.11
N GLU A 144 6.22 -20.18 -6.33
CA GLU A 144 6.56 -20.17 -4.89
C GLU A 144 7.81 -21.02 -4.56
N GLU A 145 8.79 -21.11 -5.48
CA GLU A 145 10.01 -21.90 -5.28
C GLU A 145 10.95 -21.26 -4.26
N LEU A 146 10.82 -19.95 -4.08
CA LEU A 146 11.54 -19.16 -3.08
C LEU A 146 10.56 -18.75 -1.99
N ASP A 147 10.99 -18.87 -0.72
CA ASP A 147 10.36 -18.20 0.43
C ASP A 147 10.51 -16.67 0.25
N GLY A 148 9.77 -16.10 -0.71
CA GLY A 148 9.77 -14.68 -1.03
C GLY A 148 9.26 -13.84 0.15
N PRO A 149 9.56 -12.53 0.17
CA PRO A 149 9.04 -11.65 1.21
C PRO A 149 7.52 -11.66 1.18
N SER A 150 6.90 -11.94 2.33
CA SER A 150 5.44 -11.88 2.52
C SER A 150 4.90 -10.51 2.11
N CYS A 151 3.81 -10.50 1.35
CA CYS A 151 3.15 -9.28 0.91
C CYS A 151 2.75 -8.41 2.11
N PRO A 152 3.18 -7.14 2.20
CA PRO A 152 2.89 -6.29 3.34
C PRO A 152 1.40 -6.00 3.47
N GLU A 153 0.88 -6.05 4.70
CA GLU A 153 -0.49 -5.61 4.99
C GLU A 153 -0.58 -4.09 5.09
N ILE A 154 -1.63 -3.50 4.51
CA ILE A 154 -1.93 -2.08 4.65
C ILE A 154 -2.79 -1.89 5.91
N PRO A 155 -2.35 -1.10 6.90
CA PRO A 155 -3.14 -0.87 8.11
C PRO A 155 -4.51 -0.26 7.78
N MET A 156 -5.56 -0.83 8.36
CA MET A 156 -6.95 -0.37 8.20
C MET A 156 -7.55 0.00 9.56
N PRO A 157 -8.47 0.98 9.64
CA PRO A 157 -9.20 1.27 10.86
C PRO A 157 -10.10 0.08 11.24
N ARG A 158 -10.36 -0.06 12.54
CA ARG A 158 -11.33 -1.03 13.05
C ARG A 158 -12.75 -0.55 12.74
N ILE A 159 -13.25 -0.99 11.59
CA ILE A 159 -14.55 -0.56 11.05
C ILE A 159 -15.68 -0.82 12.05
N GLN A 160 -15.58 -1.85 12.91
CA GLN A 160 -16.58 -2.22 13.91
C GLN A 160 -16.81 -1.20 15.02
N ASP A 161 -15.83 -0.34 15.27
CA ASP A 161 -15.89 0.64 16.36
C ASP A 161 -16.79 1.83 16.02
N TYR A 162 -17.21 1.95 14.75
CA TYR A 162 -17.95 3.09 14.23
C TYR A 162 -19.41 2.73 13.89
N GLY A 163 -20.31 3.69 14.13
CA GLY A 163 -21.70 3.62 13.67
C GLY A 163 -21.86 3.93 12.18
N TYR A 164 -23.06 3.72 11.65
CA TYR A 164 -23.37 4.09 10.26
C TYR A 164 -23.31 5.60 10.02
N MET A 165 -22.81 5.98 8.85
CA MET A 165 -22.52 7.36 8.45
C MET A 165 -23.29 7.71 7.18
N ASP A 166 -23.87 8.91 7.11
CA ASP A 166 -24.57 9.38 5.91
C ASP A 166 -23.59 9.79 4.80
N VAL A 167 -22.40 10.28 5.17
CA VAL A 167 -21.32 10.69 4.26
C VAL A 167 -19.98 10.35 4.91
N ILE A 168 -19.05 9.83 4.12
CA ILE A 168 -17.66 9.63 4.50
C ILE A 168 -16.81 10.64 3.75
N VAL A 169 -15.98 11.38 4.48
CA VAL A 169 -15.12 12.44 3.96
C VAL A 169 -13.68 12.05 4.22
N VAL A 170 -12.85 12.09 3.20
CA VAL A 170 -11.44 11.78 3.30
C VAL A 170 -10.62 12.86 2.61
N LYS A 171 -9.59 13.37 3.29
CA LYS A 171 -8.61 14.23 2.65
C LYS A 171 -7.43 13.40 2.19
N VAL A 172 -7.05 13.59 0.93
CA VAL A 172 -5.99 12.85 0.28
C VAL A 172 -4.97 13.82 -0.28
N GLY A 173 -3.72 13.65 0.15
CA GLY A 173 -2.58 14.39 -0.39
C GLY A 173 -2.43 14.19 -1.90
N CYS A 174 -1.89 15.21 -2.56
CA CYS A 174 -1.66 15.20 -4.01
C CYS A 174 -0.25 15.71 -4.26
N LYS A 175 0.63 14.80 -4.70
CA LYS A 175 2.02 15.09 -5.07
C LYS A 175 2.19 15.39 -6.57
N TRP A 176 1.10 15.50 -7.33
CA TRP A 176 1.19 15.86 -8.75
C TRP A 176 1.88 17.23 -8.92
N PRO A 177 2.80 17.39 -9.89
CA PRO A 177 3.19 16.46 -10.96
C PRO A 177 4.48 15.65 -10.68
N GLU A 178 4.84 15.42 -9.42
CA GLU A 178 6.04 14.63 -9.07
C GLU A 178 5.99 13.22 -9.68
N GLU A 179 7.15 12.71 -10.07
CA GLU A 179 7.26 11.34 -10.59
C GLU A 179 6.79 10.33 -9.54
N GLY A 180 5.99 9.35 -9.95
CA GLY A 180 5.45 8.34 -9.03
C GLY A 180 4.32 8.82 -8.12
N TRP A 181 3.77 10.03 -8.28
CA TRP A 181 2.62 10.53 -7.47
C TRP A 181 1.40 9.56 -7.45
N GLY A 182 1.19 8.81 -8.54
CA GLY A 182 0.12 7.82 -8.66
C GLY A 182 0.42 6.51 -7.94
N ARG A 183 1.70 6.27 -7.63
CA ARG A 183 2.26 5.12 -6.93
C ARG A 183 2.57 5.44 -5.46
N ASP A 184 1.78 6.32 -4.85
CA ASP A 184 1.93 6.70 -3.44
C ASP A 184 1.14 5.72 -2.55
N THR A 185 1.83 5.07 -1.61
CA THR A 185 1.25 4.07 -0.69
C THR A 185 0.28 4.69 0.32
N GLN A 186 0.54 5.90 0.81
CA GLN A 186 -0.37 6.63 1.69
C GLN A 186 -1.63 7.04 0.94
N ARG A 187 -1.48 7.49 -0.31
CA ARG A 187 -2.62 7.76 -1.20
C ARG A 187 -3.46 6.50 -1.39
N LEU A 188 -2.85 5.35 -1.67
CA LEU A 188 -3.56 4.07 -1.78
C LEU A 188 -4.31 3.72 -0.50
N GLN A 189 -3.63 3.80 0.65
CA GLN A 189 -4.23 3.52 1.96
C GLN A 189 -5.50 4.34 2.19
N LEU A 190 -5.45 5.67 1.98
CA LEU A 190 -6.60 6.54 2.21
C LEU A 190 -7.80 6.22 1.31
N HIS A 191 -7.56 5.84 0.05
CA HIS A 191 -8.65 5.42 -0.84
C HIS A 191 -9.26 4.08 -0.42
N LEU A 192 -8.43 3.12 0.01
CA LEU A 192 -8.90 1.84 0.54
C LEU A 192 -9.67 2.02 1.85
N ILE A 193 -9.24 2.90 2.75
CA ILE A 193 -9.98 3.25 3.97
C ILE A 193 -11.34 3.83 3.62
N ALA A 194 -11.39 4.80 2.69
CA ALA A 194 -12.64 5.41 2.25
C ALA A 194 -13.61 4.39 1.65
N ALA A 195 -13.09 3.48 0.82
CA ALA A 195 -13.89 2.40 0.22
C ALA A 195 -14.39 1.41 1.28
N ASN A 196 -13.52 0.93 2.17
CA ASN A 196 -13.88 0.01 3.26
C ASN A 196 -14.94 0.61 4.21
N MET A 197 -14.74 1.86 4.62
CA MET A 197 -15.74 2.59 5.42
C MET A 197 -17.05 2.77 4.64
N GLY A 198 -16.98 3.03 3.34
CA GLY A 198 -18.12 3.14 2.43
C GLY A 198 -18.97 1.88 2.40
N VAL A 199 -18.33 0.72 2.27
CA VAL A 199 -18.99 -0.58 2.20
C VAL A 199 -19.54 -1.01 3.57
N GLY A 200 -18.72 -0.90 4.62
CA GLY A 200 -19.03 -1.41 5.95
C GLY A 200 -19.91 -0.49 6.80
N ARG A 201 -19.71 0.83 6.72
CA ARG A 201 -20.39 1.84 7.57
C ARG A 201 -21.09 2.94 6.80
N GLY A 202 -20.97 2.99 5.48
CA GLY A 202 -21.74 3.91 4.65
C GLY A 202 -23.23 3.57 4.66
N LYS A 203 -24.06 4.57 4.93
CA LYS A 203 -25.50 4.43 4.84
C LYS A 203 -25.90 4.31 3.38
N ARG A 204 -26.60 3.21 3.08
CA ARG A 204 -27.04 2.87 1.74
C ARG A 204 -28.36 3.58 1.43
N ASP A 205 -28.48 4.09 0.21
CA ASP A 205 -29.77 4.55 -0.31
C ASP A 205 -30.63 3.38 -0.82
N ARG A 206 -31.79 3.69 -1.41
CA ARG A 206 -32.69 2.66 -1.97
C ARG A 206 -32.07 1.81 -3.07
N ASN A 207 -31.03 2.32 -3.74
CA ASN A 207 -30.34 1.65 -4.83
C ASN A 207 -29.06 0.97 -4.34
N GLY A 208 -28.85 0.85 -3.03
CA GLY A 208 -27.65 0.22 -2.48
C GLY A 208 -26.39 1.06 -2.58
N ARG A 209 -26.49 2.38 -2.84
CA ARG A 209 -25.34 3.27 -3.02
C ARG A 209 -25.04 4.07 -1.77
N THR A 210 -23.76 4.37 -1.55
CA THR A 210 -23.27 5.21 -0.44
C THR A 210 -22.70 6.52 -0.96
N LYS A 211 -22.43 7.50 -0.09
CA LYS A 211 -21.81 8.78 -0.45
C LYS A 211 -20.41 8.89 0.14
N ILE A 212 -19.43 9.15 -0.71
CA ILE A 212 -18.03 9.34 -0.32
C ILE A 212 -17.54 10.64 -0.93
N VAL A 213 -16.89 11.46 -0.12
CA VAL A 213 -16.37 12.77 -0.49
C VAL A 213 -14.86 12.78 -0.33
N PHE A 214 -14.15 13.18 -1.37
CA PHE A 214 -12.71 13.39 -1.32
C PHE A 214 -12.39 14.88 -1.30
N LEU A 215 -11.48 15.30 -0.43
CA LEU A 215 -10.78 16.57 -0.50
C LEU A 215 -9.37 16.31 -1.05
N SER A 216 -9.15 16.62 -2.33
CA SER A 216 -7.86 16.44 -2.98
C SER A 216 -7.74 17.28 -4.25
N LYS A 217 -6.56 17.85 -4.48
CA LYS A 217 -6.21 18.48 -5.77
C LYS A 217 -6.14 17.46 -6.91
N CYS A 218 -5.79 16.22 -6.58
CA CYS A 218 -5.69 15.13 -7.53
C CYS A 218 -7.03 14.39 -7.61
N ARG A 219 -7.42 13.94 -8.81
CA ARG A 219 -8.58 13.05 -8.97
C ARG A 219 -8.38 11.76 -8.14
N PRO A 220 -9.39 11.26 -7.42
CA PRO A 220 -9.32 9.97 -6.73
C PRO A 220 -9.01 8.77 -7.65
N MET A 221 -8.50 7.67 -7.09
CA MET A 221 -8.13 6.45 -7.83
C MET A 221 -9.32 5.87 -8.60
N LEU A 222 -9.16 5.71 -9.90
CA LEU A 222 -10.25 5.32 -10.83
C LEU A 222 -10.66 3.84 -10.66
N GLU A 223 -9.73 3.03 -10.17
CA GLU A 223 -9.92 1.61 -9.88
C GLU A 223 -11.04 1.42 -8.86
N LEU A 224 -11.05 2.25 -7.80
CA LEU A 224 -12.10 2.25 -6.77
C LEU A 224 -13.25 3.20 -7.12
N PHE A 225 -12.93 4.41 -7.59
CA PHE A 225 -13.87 5.52 -7.78
C PHE A 225 -13.91 5.99 -9.25
N PRO A 226 -14.59 5.25 -10.13
CA PRO A 226 -14.66 5.57 -11.55
C PRO A 226 -15.49 6.83 -11.83
N CYS A 227 -15.20 7.50 -12.95
CA CYS A 227 -15.82 8.78 -13.32
C CYS A 227 -17.36 8.75 -13.41
N HIS A 228 -17.97 7.61 -13.76
CA HIS A 228 -19.43 7.51 -13.87
C HIS A 228 -20.15 7.50 -12.51
N GLU A 229 -19.42 7.31 -11.41
CA GLU A 229 -19.94 7.39 -10.05
C GLU A 229 -19.70 8.77 -9.42
N LEU A 230 -18.97 9.66 -10.10
CA LEU A 230 -18.80 11.05 -9.70
C LEU A 230 -20.11 11.81 -9.92
N ILE A 231 -20.61 12.45 -8.88
CA ILE A 231 -21.86 13.22 -8.91
C ILE A 231 -21.58 14.71 -9.12
N LYS A 232 -20.62 15.26 -8.38
CA LYS A 232 -20.28 16.68 -8.41
C LYS A 232 -18.81 16.87 -8.03
N GLN A 233 -18.16 17.84 -8.66
CA GLN A 233 -16.86 18.33 -8.28
C GLN A 233 -16.96 19.84 -8.02
N GLU A 234 -16.38 20.31 -6.92
CA GLU A 234 -16.37 21.72 -6.53
C GLU A 234 -14.97 22.08 -6.02
N GLY A 235 -14.13 22.67 -6.89
CA GLY A 235 -12.71 22.84 -6.60
C GLY A 235 -12.03 21.49 -6.32
N ASP A 236 -11.40 21.39 -5.15
CA ASP A 236 -10.73 20.18 -4.67
C ASP A 236 -11.69 19.14 -4.03
N TRP A 237 -12.99 19.43 -4.00
CA TRP A 237 -14.00 18.52 -3.46
C TRP A 237 -14.60 17.63 -4.54
N TRP A 238 -14.62 16.32 -4.29
CA TRP A 238 -15.17 15.32 -5.20
C TRP A 238 -16.23 14.48 -4.49
N LEU A 239 -17.48 14.57 -4.91
CA LEU A 239 -18.58 13.77 -4.37
C LEU A 239 -18.84 12.56 -5.27
N PHE A 240 -18.57 11.38 -4.75
CA PHE A 240 -18.88 10.09 -5.37
C PHE A 240 -20.09 9.44 -4.74
N LYS A 241 -20.79 8.64 -5.56
CA LYS A 241 -21.91 7.81 -5.13
C LYS A 241 -21.76 6.37 -5.63
N PRO A 242 -20.80 5.61 -5.08
CA PRO A 242 -20.51 4.27 -5.55
C PRO A 242 -21.59 3.26 -5.20
N ASP A 243 -21.73 2.26 -6.07
CA ASP A 243 -22.50 1.05 -5.76
C ASP A 243 -21.74 0.18 -4.76
N VAL A 244 -22.38 -0.15 -3.62
CA VAL A 244 -21.69 -0.84 -2.53
C VAL A 244 -21.32 -2.27 -2.91
N VAL A 245 -22.10 -2.95 -3.73
CA VAL A 245 -21.82 -4.34 -4.14
C VAL A 245 -20.61 -4.37 -5.08
N SER A 246 -20.59 -3.48 -6.06
CA SER A 246 -19.45 -3.30 -6.97
C SER A 246 -18.18 -2.93 -6.21
N LEU A 247 -18.28 -1.99 -5.26
CA LEU A 247 -17.15 -1.55 -4.46
C LEU A 247 -16.63 -2.66 -3.53
N ASP A 248 -17.52 -3.45 -2.93
CA ASP A 248 -17.18 -4.61 -2.09
C ASP A 248 -16.44 -5.69 -2.89
N HIS A 249 -16.90 -6.01 -4.11
CA HIS A 249 -16.19 -6.92 -5.01
C HIS A 249 -14.76 -6.43 -5.31
N LYS A 250 -14.57 -5.13 -5.55
CA LYS A 250 -13.24 -4.56 -5.76
C LYS A 250 -12.35 -4.68 -4.52
N LEU A 251 -12.92 -4.52 -3.33
CA LEU A 251 -12.20 -4.66 -2.06
C LEU A 251 -11.86 -6.12 -1.71
N SER A 252 -12.61 -7.08 -2.24
CA SER A 252 -12.29 -8.51 -2.07
C SER A 252 -11.08 -8.96 -2.90
N MET A 253 -10.65 -8.15 -3.86
CA MET A 253 -9.45 -8.42 -4.65
C MET A 253 -8.20 -8.12 -3.84
N PRO A 254 -7.12 -8.90 -4.02
CA PRO A 254 -5.86 -8.63 -3.35
C PRO A 254 -5.32 -7.25 -3.72
N VAL A 255 -4.81 -6.54 -2.71
CA VAL A 255 -4.07 -5.29 -2.93
C VAL A 255 -2.63 -5.64 -3.19
N GLY A 256 -2.10 -5.20 -4.34
CA GLY A 256 -0.74 -5.53 -4.75
C GLY A 256 -0.65 -6.84 -5.53
N SER A 257 0.32 -6.89 -6.45
CA SER A 257 0.63 -8.11 -7.17
C SER A 257 1.44 -9.12 -6.33
N CYS A 258 2.01 -8.70 -5.19
CA CYS A 258 2.66 -9.62 -4.25
C CYS A 258 1.71 -10.67 -3.63
N ASN A 259 0.40 -10.46 -3.71
CA ASN A 259 -0.63 -11.40 -3.24
C ASN A 259 -1.27 -12.22 -4.40
N LEU A 260 -0.73 -12.13 -5.63
CA LEU A 260 -1.27 -12.84 -6.79
C LEU A 260 -0.65 -14.21 -7.04
N ALA A 261 0.46 -14.55 -6.37
CA ALA A 261 0.95 -15.93 -6.36
C ALA A 261 -0.17 -16.80 -5.76
N LEU A 262 -0.86 -17.54 -6.63
CA LEU A 262 -1.80 -18.56 -6.21
C LEU A 262 -0.92 -19.65 -5.59
N PRO A 263 -1.14 -20.06 -4.33
CA PRO A 263 -0.48 -21.23 -3.79
C PRO A 263 -1.05 -22.44 -4.54
N LEU A 264 -0.49 -22.74 -5.72
CA LEU A 264 -0.80 -23.96 -6.45
C LEU A 264 -0.39 -25.19 -5.63
N TRP A 265 0.54 -25.01 -4.67
CA TRP A 265 1.13 -26.09 -3.87
C TRP A 265 1.06 -25.88 -2.34
N GLY A 266 0.21 -24.96 -1.85
CA GLY A 266 0.08 -24.64 -0.42
C GLY A 266 -1.15 -25.23 0.28
N LYS A 267 -0.94 -26.21 1.18
CA LYS A 267 -1.90 -26.88 2.09
C LYS A 267 -3.03 -27.68 1.42
N GLY A 268 -2.69 -28.89 0.99
CA GLY A 268 -3.65 -30.01 0.90
C GLY A 268 -4.49 -30.10 -0.37
N ASN A 269 -4.17 -29.29 -1.40
CA ASN A 269 -4.86 -29.32 -2.70
C ASN A 269 -4.10 -30.13 -3.77
N ASP A 270 -3.21 -31.04 -3.37
CA ASP A 270 -2.67 -32.10 -4.25
C ASP A 270 -3.76 -33.15 -4.55
N GLU A 271 -4.93 -32.71 -4.99
CA GLU A 271 -5.88 -33.60 -5.63
C GLU A 271 -5.46 -33.74 -7.09
N PHE A 272 -4.68 -34.79 -7.37
CA PHE A 272 -4.60 -35.31 -8.73
C PHE A 272 -6.03 -35.70 -9.14
N TYR A 273 -6.69 -34.83 -9.91
CA TYR A 273 -7.99 -35.12 -10.48
C TYR A 273 -7.82 -36.24 -11.50
N ASP A 274 -8.09 -37.47 -11.07
CA ASP A 274 -8.20 -38.62 -11.94
C ASP A 274 -9.43 -38.43 -12.83
N ALA A 275 -9.20 -37.96 -14.06
CA ALA A 275 -10.24 -37.68 -15.05
C ALA A 275 -11.14 -38.90 -15.35
N SER A 276 -10.72 -40.11 -14.97
CA SER A 276 -11.53 -41.33 -15.08
C SER A 276 -12.66 -41.42 -14.04
N LYS A 277 -12.62 -40.59 -12.98
CA LYS A 277 -13.59 -40.59 -11.88
C LYS A 277 -14.64 -39.49 -11.97
N LEU A 278 -14.62 -38.65 -13.01
CA LEU A 278 -15.64 -37.62 -13.18
C LEU A 278 -17.01 -38.28 -13.44
N PRO A 279 -18.03 -38.07 -12.58
CA PRO A 279 -19.38 -38.52 -12.90
C PRO A 279 -19.84 -37.79 -14.15
N ARG A 280 -20.30 -38.54 -15.15
CA ARG A 280 -20.99 -37.99 -16.33
C ARG A 280 -22.28 -37.31 -15.86
N SER A 281 -22.18 -36.05 -15.44
CA SER A 281 -23.32 -35.24 -15.03
C SER A 281 -24.20 -34.98 -16.25
N THR A 282 -25.47 -35.37 -16.17
CA THR A 282 -26.48 -35.23 -17.24
C THR A 282 -27.10 -33.83 -17.30
N LYS A 283 -26.43 -32.80 -16.79
CA LYS A 283 -26.88 -31.40 -16.89
C LYS A 283 -25.70 -30.51 -17.30
N PRO A 284 -25.78 -29.77 -18.41
CA PRO A 284 -24.71 -28.88 -18.83
C PRO A 284 -24.67 -27.65 -17.91
N THR A 285 -23.79 -27.65 -16.91
CA THR A 285 -23.31 -26.43 -16.27
C THR A 285 -22.34 -25.74 -17.24
N ARG A 286 -22.56 -24.45 -17.52
CA ARG A 286 -21.59 -23.66 -18.28
C ARG A 286 -20.40 -23.40 -17.34
N GLU A 287 -19.33 -24.14 -17.57
CA GLU A 287 -18.05 -23.94 -16.89
C GLU A 287 -17.10 -23.26 -17.87
N ALA A 288 -16.49 -22.15 -17.43
CA ALA A 288 -15.45 -21.47 -18.18
C ALA A 288 -14.11 -21.94 -17.62
N TYR A 289 -13.40 -22.76 -18.39
CA TYR A 289 -12.05 -23.18 -18.07
C TYR A 289 -11.07 -22.18 -18.70
N ALA A 290 -10.20 -21.60 -17.87
CA ALA A 290 -9.06 -20.83 -18.32
C ALA A 290 -7.80 -21.66 -18.02
N THR A 291 -7.08 -22.05 -19.07
CA THR A 291 -5.76 -22.67 -18.93
C THR A 291 -4.72 -21.63 -19.33
N VAL A 292 -3.89 -21.22 -18.38
CA VAL A 292 -2.71 -20.40 -18.67
C VAL A 292 -1.60 -21.37 -19.07
N LEU A 293 -1.16 -21.30 -20.33
CA LEU A 293 0.00 -22.06 -20.81
C LEU A 293 1.23 -21.17 -20.66
N HIS A 294 2.11 -21.50 -19.72
CA HIS A 294 3.44 -20.89 -19.64
C HIS A 294 4.32 -21.47 -20.76
N SER A 295 4.76 -20.64 -21.69
CA SER A 295 5.89 -20.96 -22.56
C SER A 295 7.16 -20.43 -21.91
N SER A 296 8.07 -21.31 -21.54
CA SER A 296 9.36 -21.01 -20.92
C SER A 296 10.41 -20.42 -21.87
N GLU A 297 9.99 -19.82 -22.99
CA GLU A 297 10.92 -19.28 -23.99
C GLU A 297 10.87 -17.75 -23.98
N ASP A 298 12.04 -17.17 -23.72
CA ASP A 298 12.32 -15.74 -23.66
C ASP A 298 11.61 -14.96 -24.78
N TYR A 299 10.81 -13.97 -24.40
CA TYR A 299 10.32 -12.97 -25.34
C TYR A 299 11.50 -12.16 -25.87
N THR A 300 12.11 -12.60 -26.97
CA THR A 300 13.05 -11.76 -27.71
C THR A 300 12.27 -10.64 -28.39
N ALA A 301 12.30 -9.44 -27.80
CA ALA A 301 11.86 -8.23 -28.48
C ALA A 301 12.74 -8.01 -29.74
N PRO A 302 12.15 -7.71 -30.91
CA PRO A 302 12.94 -7.30 -32.06
C PRO A 302 13.52 -5.92 -31.78
N SER A 303 14.86 -5.83 -31.79
CA SER A 303 15.58 -4.56 -31.70
C SER A 303 15.32 -3.69 -32.95
N PRO A 304 15.21 -2.36 -32.80
CA PRO A 304 15.11 -1.42 -33.92
C PRO A 304 16.39 -1.34 -34.76
#